data_AF-A0A9Q3GQH9-F1
#
_entry.id   AF-A0A9Q3GQH9-F1
#
_cell.length_a   1.000
_cell.length_b   1.000
_cell.length_c   1.000
_cell.angle_alpha   90.00
_cell.angle_beta   90.00
_cell.angle_gamma   90.00
#
_symmetry.space_group_name_H-M   'P 1'
#
loop_
_entity.id
_entity.type
_entity.pdbx_description
1 polymer ?
#
loop_
_entity_poly.entity_id
_entity_poly.type
_entity_poly.pdbx_seq_one_letter_code
_entity_poly.pdbx_strand_id
1 'polypeptide(L)'
;MASWLKNAPFKGCFVNPCVFYRMESKPVCIYVHINDLAIFGPDLTPLKQEIQSGFDIKDLGMAELLLGLRVNQLDSRLFLSQEHFVNKLEKEYEIKYLTPSNKPLKPNIQLISSTEDGVSELKRLDINYQTTIGELN
;
A
#
# COMPACT_ATOMS: atom_id res chain seq x y z
N MET A 1 8.61 -18.98 -6.34
CA MET A 1 7.30 -18.38 -6.71
C MET A 1 7.27 -17.80 -8.12
N ALA A 2 8.07 -16.78 -8.47
CA ALA A 2 8.00 -16.13 -9.79
C ALA A 2 8.20 -17.08 -10.99
N SER A 3 9.11 -18.07 -10.89
CA SER A 3 9.29 -19.11 -11.93
C SER A 3 8.05 -20.01 -12.05
N TRP A 4 7.41 -20.36 -10.93
CA TRP A 4 6.18 -21.16 -10.92
C TRP A 4 5.02 -20.39 -11.57
N LEU A 5 4.84 -19.10 -11.26
CA LEU A 5 3.80 -18.27 -11.90
C LEU A 5 3.95 -18.15 -13.42
N LYS A 6 5.19 -18.22 -13.94
CA LYS A 6 5.47 -18.21 -15.39
C LYS A 6 5.18 -19.55 -16.07
N ASN A 7 5.29 -20.66 -15.33
CA ASN A 7 5.05 -22.00 -15.85
C ASN A 7 3.61 -22.49 -15.62
N ALA A 8 2.91 -21.88 -14.66
CA ALA A 8 1.49 -22.05 -14.40
C ALA A 8 0.64 -21.41 -15.53
N PRO A 9 -0.66 -21.72 -15.63
CA PRO A 9 -1.54 -21.20 -16.69
C PRO A 9 -1.93 -19.72 -16.46
N PHE A 10 -0.97 -18.87 -16.09
CA PHE A 10 -1.14 -17.43 -15.92
C PHE A 10 -0.32 -16.66 -16.95
N LYS A 11 -0.90 -15.59 -17.46
CA LYS A 11 -0.22 -14.61 -18.30
C LYS A 11 0.29 -13.48 -17.43
N GLY A 12 1.54 -13.07 -17.63
CA GLY A 12 2.06 -11.83 -17.03
C GLY A 12 1.41 -10.60 -17.65
N CYS A 13 1.15 -9.57 -16.86
CA CYS A 13 0.73 -8.27 -17.34
C CYS A 13 1.91 -7.50 -17.93
N PHE A 14 1.72 -6.96 -19.14
CA PHE A 14 2.75 -6.17 -19.82
C PHE A 14 3.04 -4.84 -19.10
N VAL A 15 2.01 -4.21 -18.54
CA VAL A 15 2.11 -2.89 -17.88
C VAL A 15 2.67 -3.01 -16.47
N ASN A 16 2.40 -4.13 -15.78
CA ASN A 16 2.85 -4.35 -14.42
C ASN A 16 3.41 -5.78 -14.25
N PRO A 17 4.73 -5.95 -14.13
CA PRO A 17 5.37 -7.27 -14.03
C PRO A 17 5.03 -8.03 -12.74
N CYS A 18 4.43 -7.36 -11.75
CA CYS A 18 3.93 -7.98 -10.52
C CYS A 18 2.53 -8.58 -10.66
N VAL A 19 1.85 -8.37 -11.79
CA VAL A 19 0.49 -8.85 -12.02
C VAL A 19 0.50 -10.05 -12.97
N PHE A 20 -0.13 -11.14 -12.54
CA PHE A 20 -0.35 -12.35 -13.32
C PHE A 20 -1.84 -12.64 -13.37
N TYR A 21 -2.36 -13.09 -14.51
CA TYR A 21 -3.81 -13.28 -14.64
C TYR A 21 -4.16 -14.43 -15.59
N ARG A 22 -5.36 -14.99 -15.39
CA ARG A 22 -5.99 -15.98 -16.26
C ARG A 22 -7.43 -15.55 -16.50
N MET A 23 -7.77 -15.19 -17.74
CA MET A 23 -9.11 -14.73 -18.14
C MET A 23 -9.88 -15.88 -18.81
N GLU A 24 -10.28 -16.87 -18.03
CA GLU A 24 -11.14 -17.99 -18.47
C GLU A 24 -12.53 -17.89 -17.82
N SER A 25 -13.31 -18.97 -17.80
CA SER A 25 -14.64 -19.01 -17.19
C SER A 25 -14.66 -18.59 -15.71
N LYS A 26 -13.58 -18.88 -14.99
CA LYS A 26 -13.31 -18.39 -13.62
C LYS A 26 -12.06 -17.50 -13.66
N PRO A 27 -12.21 -16.18 -13.89
CA PRO A 27 -11.08 -15.29 -14.02
C PRO A 27 -10.34 -15.17 -12.70
N VAL A 28 -9.02 -15.21 -12.74
CA VAL A 28 -8.16 -15.04 -11.58
C VAL A 28 -7.06 -14.03 -11.88
N CYS A 29 -6.80 -13.14 -10.93
CA CYS A 29 -5.68 -12.21 -10.94
C CYS A 29 -4.84 -12.44 -9.68
N ILE A 30 -3.53 -12.42 -9.83
CA ILE A 30 -2.55 -12.56 -8.78
C ILE A 30 -1.64 -11.33 -8.84
N TYR A 31 -1.53 -10.64 -7.73
CA TYR A 31 -0.58 -9.56 -7.53
C TYR A 31 0.50 -10.01 -6.54
N VAL A 32 1.75 -9.89 -6.95
CA VAL A 32 2.93 -10.29 -6.17
C VAL A 32 3.68 -9.05 -5.71
N HIS A 33 3.81 -8.85 -4.40
CA HIS A 33 4.58 -7.75 -3.83
C HIS A 33 5.52 -8.24 -2.76
N ILE A 34 6.82 -8.34 -3.10
CA ILE A 34 7.89 -8.80 -2.21
C ILE A 34 7.54 -10.14 -1.54
N ASN A 35 7.02 -10.11 -0.32
CA ASN A 35 6.67 -11.28 0.49
C ASN A 35 5.17 -11.60 0.47
N ASP A 36 4.35 -10.72 -0.08
CA ASP A 36 2.89 -10.83 -0.04
C ASP A 36 2.33 -11.22 -1.42
N LEU A 37 1.23 -11.96 -1.36
CA LEU A 37 0.45 -12.37 -2.51
C LEU A 37 -1.01 -11.97 -2.32
N ALA A 38 -1.52 -11.12 -3.20
CA ALA A 38 -2.95 -10.84 -3.26
C ALA A 38 -3.57 -11.59 -4.44
N ILE A 39 -4.61 -12.38 -4.16
CA ILE A 39 -5.31 -13.20 -5.16
C ILE A 39 -6.75 -12.72 -5.26
N PHE A 40 -7.22 -12.51 -6.49
CA PHE A 40 -8.56 -12.01 -6.81
C PHE A 40 -9.26 -12.96 -7.77
N GLY A 41 -10.52 -13.28 -7.52
CA GLY A 41 -11.31 -14.18 -8.36
C GLY A 41 -12.55 -14.70 -7.65
N PRO A 42 -13.47 -15.38 -8.37
CA PRO A 42 -14.75 -15.83 -7.82
C PRO A 42 -14.63 -17.06 -6.91
N ASP A 43 -13.65 -17.93 -7.15
CA ASP A 43 -13.41 -19.16 -6.38
C ASP A 43 -11.90 -19.39 -6.31
N LEU A 44 -11.33 -19.09 -5.14
CA LEU A 44 -9.88 -19.10 -4.92
C LEU A 44 -9.40 -20.38 -4.23
N THR A 45 -10.32 -21.21 -3.72
CA THR A 45 -9.98 -22.38 -2.90
C THR A 45 -8.99 -23.33 -3.58
N PRO A 46 -9.17 -23.73 -4.85
CA PRO A 46 -8.23 -24.65 -5.50
C PRO A 46 -6.83 -24.04 -5.66
N LEU A 47 -6.76 -22.76 -6.02
CA LEU A 47 -5.49 -22.07 -6.22
C LEU A 47 -4.75 -21.85 -4.89
N LYS A 48 -5.47 -21.51 -3.83
CA LYS A 48 -4.87 -21.38 -2.48
C LYS A 48 -4.24 -22.70 -2.04
N GLN A 49 -4.95 -23.82 -2.23
CA GLN A 49 -4.43 -25.15 -1.89
C GLN A 49 -3.18 -25.51 -2.71
N GLU A 50 -3.19 -25.24 -4.01
CA GLU A 50 -2.03 -25.48 -4.88
C GLU A 50 -0.81 -24.67 -4.42
N ILE A 51 -1.01 -23.38 -4.14
CA ILE A 51 0.06 -22.49 -3.66
C ILE A 51 0.61 -22.98 -2.31
N GLN A 52 -0.25 -23.32 -1.35
CA GLN A 52 0.14 -23.83 -0.04
C GLN A 52 0.84 -25.18 -0.10
N SER A 53 0.55 -25.99 -1.12
CA SER A 53 1.23 -27.28 -1.33
C SER A 53 2.65 -27.12 -1.88
N GLY A 54 2.89 -26.08 -2.69
CA GLY A 54 4.17 -25.83 -3.35
C GLY A 54 5.08 -24.83 -2.62
N PHE A 55 4.53 -24.03 -1.71
CA PHE A 55 5.24 -22.94 -1.04
C PHE A 55 4.82 -22.84 0.42
N ASP A 56 5.77 -22.51 1.29
CA ASP A 56 5.50 -22.15 2.69
C ASP A 56 4.87 -20.74 2.76
N ILE A 57 3.57 -20.67 2.47
CA ILE A 57 2.79 -19.44 2.43
C ILE A 57 1.59 -19.57 3.37
N LYS A 58 1.45 -18.58 4.25
CA LYS A 58 0.31 -18.46 5.16
C LYS A 58 -0.84 -17.72 4.46
N ASP A 59 -2.05 -18.29 4.51
CA ASP A 59 -3.25 -17.57 4.12
C ASP A 59 -3.63 -16.58 5.23
N LEU A 60 -3.64 -15.29 4.90
CA LEU A 60 -4.04 -14.21 5.80
C LEU A 60 -5.56 -13.95 5.77
N GLY A 61 -6.30 -14.65 4.91
CA GLY A 61 -7.74 -14.49 4.77
C GLY A 61 -8.11 -13.39 3.76
N MET A 62 -9.22 -12.70 4.02
CA MET A 62 -9.66 -11.60 3.18
C MET A 62 -8.72 -10.40 3.33
N ALA A 63 -8.32 -9.81 2.20
CA ALA A 63 -7.46 -8.63 2.23
C ALA A 63 -8.20 -7.44 2.84
N GLU A 64 -7.77 -7.03 4.04
CA GLU A 64 -8.20 -5.80 4.71
C GLU A 64 -7.21 -4.65 4.51
N LEU A 65 -5.94 -4.97 4.26
CA LEU A 65 -4.86 -4.02 4.00
C LEU A 65 -4.02 -4.52 2.83
N LEU A 66 -3.85 -3.69 1.80
CA LEU A 66 -3.03 -3.99 0.64
C LEU A 66 -2.27 -2.73 0.22
N LEU A 67 -0.94 -2.79 0.18
CA LEU A 67 -0.07 -1.64 -0.17
C LEU A 67 -0.35 -0.37 0.66
N GLY A 68 -0.65 -0.54 1.95
CA GLY A 68 -0.99 0.59 2.83
C GLY A 68 -2.39 1.17 2.56
N LEU A 69 -3.21 0.56 1.70
CA LEU A 69 -4.61 0.91 1.51
C LEU A 69 -5.48 -0.07 2.31
N ARG A 70 -6.39 0.47 3.13
CA ARG A 70 -7.47 -0.32 3.70
C ARG A 70 -8.45 -0.69 2.58
N VAL A 71 -8.71 -1.97 2.45
CA VAL A 71 -9.58 -2.56 1.44
C VAL A 71 -10.86 -3.01 2.12
N ASN A 72 -11.98 -2.39 1.75
CA ASN A 72 -13.31 -2.77 2.22
C ASN A 72 -14.10 -3.35 1.05
N GLN A 73 -14.33 -4.65 1.10
CA GLN A 73 -15.09 -5.40 0.08
C GLN A 73 -16.55 -5.51 0.52
N LEU A 74 -17.44 -4.99 -0.30
CA LEU A 74 -18.89 -5.19 -0.22
C LEU A 74 -19.32 -5.94 -1.49
N ASP A 75 -20.47 -6.63 -1.45
CA ASP A 75 -20.90 -7.59 -2.48
C ASP A 75 -20.61 -7.19 -3.93
N SER A 76 -20.83 -5.93 -4.29
CA SER A 76 -20.58 -5.42 -5.65
C SER A 76 -19.70 -4.16 -5.69
N ARG A 77 -19.01 -3.83 -4.58
CA ARG A 77 -18.24 -2.60 -4.46
C ARG A 77 -16.94 -2.82 -3.71
N LEU A 78 -15.88 -2.19 -4.20
CA LEU A 78 -14.58 -2.14 -3.55
C LEU A 78 -14.33 -0.70 -3.10
N PHE A 79 -14.13 -0.49 -1.80
CA PHE A 79 -13.71 0.79 -1.26
C PHE A 79 -12.25 0.68 -0.82
N LEU A 80 -11.44 1.63 -1.29
CA LEU A 80 -10.04 1.77 -0.92
C LEU A 80 -9.88 3.06 -0.15
N SER A 81 -9.22 3.01 1.02
CA SER A 81 -9.02 4.19 1.86
C SER A 81 -7.69 4.13 2.61
N GLN A 82 -7.09 5.28 2.86
CA GLN A 82 -5.94 5.43 3.76
C GLN A 82 -6.36 6.06 5.09
N GLU A 83 -7.63 5.91 5.49
CA GLU A 83 -8.16 6.56 6.69
C GLU A 83 -7.36 6.18 7.95
N HIS A 84 -6.95 4.92 8.06
CA HIS A 84 -6.11 4.46 9.18
C HIS A 84 -4.77 5.20 9.25
N PHE A 85 -4.19 5.56 8.11
CA PHE A 85 -2.95 6.30 8.03
C PHE A 85 -3.15 7.76 8.42
N VAL A 86 -4.22 8.41 7.93
CA VAL A 86 -4.60 9.77 8.36
C VAL A 86 -4.84 9.81 9.87
N ASN A 87 -5.62 8.87 10.41
CA ASN A 87 -5.90 8.77 11.85
C ASN A 87 -4.63 8.54 12.68
N LYS A 88 -3.64 7.80 12.13
CA LYS A 88 -2.33 7.63 12.75
C LYS A 88 -1.60 8.98 12.83
N LEU A 89 -1.50 9.71 11.72
CA LEU A 89 -0.86 11.03 11.67
C LEU A 89 -1.53 12.04 12.61
N GLU A 90 -2.87 12.08 12.63
CA GLU A 90 -3.61 12.96 13.53
C GLU A 90 -3.25 12.74 15.00
N LYS A 91 -3.05 11.48 15.40
CA LYS A 91 -2.66 11.11 16.76
C LYS A 91 -1.20 11.42 17.04
N GLU A 92 -0.31 11.14 16.10
CA GLU A 92 1.14 11.30 16.26
C GLU A 92 1.55 12.76 16.35
N TYR A 93 0.93 13.63 15.56
CA TYR A 93 1.26 15.07 15.51
C TYR A 93 0.23 15.94 16.24
N GLU A 94 -0.70 15.33 16.99
CA GLU A 94 -1.77 16.00 17.74
C GLU A 94 -2.58 17.01 16.90
N ILE A 95 -2.71 16.76 15.58
CA ILE A 95 -3.25 17.70 14.59
C ILE A 95 -4.74 17.97 14.82
N LYS A 96 -5.45 17.09 15.54
CA LYS A 96 -6.88 17.23 15.83
C LYS A 96 -7.25 18.57 16.48
N TYR A 97 -6.32 19.21 17.18
CA TYR A 97 -6.54 20.50 17.84
C TYR A 97 -5.98 21.70 17.05
N LEU A 98 -5.30 21.45 15.91
CA LEU A 98 -4.77 22.51 15.07
C LEU A 98 -5.88 23.13 14.22
N THR A 99 -5.86 24.46 14.12
CA THR A 99 -6.80 25.17 13.24
C THR A 99 -6.38 24.95 11.79
N PRO A 100 -7.30 24.55 10.89
CA PRO A 100 -6.97 24.41 9.47
C PRO A 100 -6.41 25.72 8.91
N SER A 101 -5.28 25.64 8.20
CA SER A 101 -4.79 26.79 7.44
C SER A 101 -5.77 27.10 6.32
N ASN A 102 -6.32 28.32 6.31
CA ASN A 102 -7.13 28.81 5.19
C ASN A 102 -6.30 29.28 3.99
N LYS A 103 -4.97 29.21 4.09
CA LYS A 103 -4.04 29.56 3.02
C LYS A 103 -3.44 28.28 2.46
N PRO A 104 -3.62 27.99 1.15
CA PRO A 104 -2.91 26.89 0.52
C PRO A 104 -1.41 27.15 0.56
N LEU A 105 -0.61 26.06 0.54
CA LEU A 105 0.83 26.18 0.35
C LEU A 105 1.07 26.88 -1.00
N LYS A 106 1.97 27.87 -1.03
CA LYS A 106 2.25 28.59 -2.27
C LYS A 106 2.86 27.60 -3.28
N PRO A 107 2.28 27.45 -4.50
CA PRO A 107 2.85 26.57 -5.50
C PRO A 107 4.19 27.12 -5.99
N ASN A 108 5.09 26.23 -6.44
CA ASN A 108 6.41 26.57 -6.98
C ASN A 108 7.33 27.31 -6.00
N ILE A 109 7.23 27.03 -4.69
CA ILE A 109 8.26 27.47 -3.74
C ILE A 109 9.56 26.76 -4.12
N GLN A 110 10.61 27.52 -4.43
CA GLN A 110 11.96 26.98 -4.48
C GLN A 110 12.41 26.65 -3.07
N LEU A 111 12.64 25.37 -2.81
CA LEU A 111 13.25 24.92 -1.57
C LEU A 111 14.73 25.33 -1.60
N ILE A 112 15.11 26.21 -0.69
CA ILE A 112 16.51 26.60 -0.45
C ILE A 112 16.99 25.92 0.83
N SER A 113 18.30 25.73 0.95
CA SER A 113 18.92 25.25 2.18
C SER A 113 18.54 26.16 3.36
N SER A 114 18.13 25.55 4.46
CA SER A 114 17.87 26.29 5.70
C SER A 114 19.16 26.85 6.29
N THR A 115 19.04 27.88 7.14
CA THR A 115 20.17 28.43 7.90
C THR A 115 20.61 27.47 9.02
N GLU A 116 21.82 27.65 9.54
CA GLU A 116 22.31 26.88 10.69
C GLU A 116 21.38 27.00 11.92
N ASP A 117 20.77 28.18 12.11
CA ASP A 117 19.78 28.43 13.14
C ASP A 117 18.52 27.58 12.94
N GLY A 118 17.96 27.55 11.71
CA GLY A 118 16.78 26.75 11.41
C GLY A 118 17.02 25.24 11.52
N VAL A 119 18.23 24.77 11.18
CA VAL A 119 18.64 23.37 11.41
C VAL A 119 18.74 23.07 12.91
N SER A 120 19.28 24.01 13.69
CA SER A 120 19.42 23.86 15.14
C SER A 120 18.07 23.86 15.85
N GLU A 121 17.13 24.69 15.43
CA GLU A 121 15.74 24.67 15.91
C GLU A 121 15.04 23.36 15.60
N LEU A 122 15.15 22.84 14.37
CA LEU A 122 14.55 21.55 14.01
C LEU A 122 15.12 20.40 14.86
N LYS A 123 16.43 20.39 15.11
CA LYS A 123 17.07 19.41 16.01
C LYS A 123 16.55 19.51 17.44
N ARG A 124 16.24 20.71 17.94
CA ARG A 124 15.67 20.91 19.28
C ARG A 124 14.24 20.40 19.41
N LEU A 125 13.49 20.35 18.31
CA LEU A 125 12.13 19.79 18.30
C LEU A 125 12.13 18.26 18.45
N ASP A 126 13.29 17.59 18.28
CA ASP A 126 13.44 16.13 18.33
C ASP A 126 12.49 15.39 17.38
N ILE A 127 12.11 16.05 16.27
CA ILE A 127 11.24 15.48 15.25
C ILE A 127 12.10 14.81 14.18
N ASN A 128 11.84 13.52 13.93
CA ASN A 128 12.43 12.83 12.79
C ASN A 128 11.70 13.22 11.50
N TYR A 129 12.12 14.33 10.90
CA TYR A 129 11.58 14.84 9.64
C TYR A 129 11.62 13.80 8.50
N GLN A 130 12.62 12.91 8.47
CA GLN A 130 12.70 11.87 7.43
C GLN A 130 11.59 10.83 7.59
N THR A 131 11.24 10.48 8.83
CA THR A 131 10.06 9.65 9.13
C THR A 131 8.80 10.36 8.66
N THR A 132 8.61 11.63 9.02
CA THR A 132 7.42 12.41 8.63
C THR A 132 7.23 12.50 7.11
N ILE A 133 8.32 12.76 6.36
CA ILE A 133 8.27 12.79 4.89
C ILE A 133 8.09 11.40 4.29
N GLY A 134 8.73 10.38 4.89
CA GLY A 134 8.57 9.00 4.47
C GLY A 134 7.14 8.48 4.66
N GLU A 135 6.44 8.97 5.68
CA GLU A 135 5.03 8.67 5.92
C GLU A 135 4.12 9.34 4.87
N LEU A 136 4.46 10.53 4.38
CA LEU A 136 3.67 11.24 3.37
C LEU A 136 3.76 10.66 1.94
N ASN A 137 4.66 9.70 1.69
CA ASN A 137 4.92 9.12 0.35
C ASN A 137 4.25 7.76 0.13
#